data_AF-A0A2B7Y080-F1
#
_entry.id   AF-A0A2B7Y080-F1
#
_cell.length_a   1.000
_cell.length_b   1.000
_cell.length_c   1.000
_cell.angle_alpha   90.00
_cell.angle_beta   90.00
_cell.angle_gamma   90.00
#
_symmetry.space_group_name_H-M   'P 1'
#
loop_
_entity.id
_entity.type
_entity.pdbx_description
1 polymer ?
#
loop_
_entity_poly.entity_id
_entity_poly.type
_entity_poly.pdbx_seq_one_letter_code
_entity_poly.pdbx_strand_id
1 'polypeptide(L)'
;MSFDTPLPTFNASDPHARFLSASCLDLLLIELVPMAERLAEELSGVEGKLDEEEHREATFYRLETLGFRVGQGLAERFSRDRPRFTDNLDVIKFLCKDFWTILFRKQIDNLKTNHRGVYVLTDNTFRPFTRMSMSNRTEAVTRAQSYLWFPCGVIRGGLANLGINATVQAESADLPGATFQIKTIQQPSIQPQPQAQAQQAQTQVQSPQAVVS
;
A
#
# COMPACT_ATOMS: atom_id res chain seq x y z
N MET A 1 -29.07 -1.60 -16.17
CA MET A 1 -27.89 -2.49 -16.00
C MET A 1 -27.79 -2.83 -14.54
N SER A 2 -28.29 -3.99 -14.14
CA SER A 2 -28.16 -4.52 -12.79
C SER A 2 -26.69 -4.76 -12.51
N PHE A 3 -26.16 -4.11 -11.48
CA PHE A 3 -24.86 -4.45 -10.92
C PHE A 3 -25.04 -5.75 -10.13
N ASP A 4 -24.83 -6.89 -10.79
CA ASP A 4 -24.64 -8.12 -10.05
C ASP A 4 -23.45 -7.89 -9.11
N THR A 5 -23.75 -7.84 -7.82
CA THR A 5 -22.72 -7.84 -6.79
C THR A 5 -22.08 -9.22 -6.92
N PRO A 6 -20.78 -9.34 -7.27
CA PRO A 6 -20.16 -10.64 -7.38
C PRO A 6 -20.40 -11.39 -6.08
N LEU A 7 -20.97 -12.60 -6.19
CA LEU A 7 -21.21 -13.47 -5.04
C LEU A 7 -19.91 -13.53 -4.24
N PRO A 8 -19.96 -13.35 -2.90
CA PRO A 8 -18.75 -13.43 -2.09
C PRO A 8 -18.09 -14.78 -2.37
N THR A 9 -16.77 -14.74 -2.60
CA THR A 9 -15.95 -15.92 -2.97
C THR A 9 -16.08 -17.07 -1.97
N PHE A 10 -16.59 -16.80 -0.77
CA PHE A 10 -16.96 -17.76 0.26
C PHE A 10 -18.37 -17.45 0.74
N ASN A 11 -19.26 -18.44 0.69
CA ASN A 11 -20.62 -18.35 1.21
C ASN A 11 -20.81 -19.37 2.34
N ALA A 12 -21.88 -19.21 3.13
CA ALA A 12 -22.13 -20.05 4.31
C ALA A 12 -22.34 -21.54 3.98
N SER A 13 -22.48 -21.88 2.70
CA SER A 13 -22.56 -23.25 2.19
C SER A 13 -21.20 -23.91 1.94
N ASP A 14 -20.08 -23.18 1.98
CA ASP A 14 -18.74 -23.79 1.89
C ASP A 14 -18.33 -24.39 3.26
N PRO A 15 -18.24 -25.73 3.39
CA PRO A 15 -17.89 -26.38 4.64
C PRO A 15 -16.45 -26.11 5.10
N HIS A 16 -15.61 -25.56 4.23
CA HIS A 16 -14.25 -25.13 4.56
C HIS A 16 -14.15 -23.62 4.83
N ALA A 17 -15.23 -22.86 4.62
CA ALA A 17 -15.24 -21.44 4.94
C ALA A 17 -15.20 -21.21 6.45
N ARG A 18 -14.15 -20.53 6.90
CA ARG A 18 -14.00 -20.11 8.30
C ARG A 18 -14.57 -18.71 8.45
N PHE A 19 -15.70 -18.61 9.16
CA PHE A 19 -16.31 -17.34 9.49
C PHE A 19 -15.91 -16.89 10.90
N LEU A 20 -15.62 -15.60 11.04
CA LEU A 20 -15.41 -14.93 12.32
C LEU A 20 -16.38 -13.75 12.41
N SER A 21 -16.74 -13.36 13.64
CA SER A 21 -17.56 -12.16 13.85
C SER A 21 -16.80 -10.93 13.33
N ALA A 22 -17.50 -10.04 12.62
CA ALA A 22 -16.92 -8.78 12.16
C ALA A 22 -16.39 -7.94 13.32
N SER A 23 -17.05 -8.01 14.49
CA SER A 23 -16.62 -7.29 15.70
C SER A 23 -15.24 -7.73 16.20
N CYS A 24 -14.79 -8.94 15.90
CA CYS A 24 -13.44 -9.38 16.27
C CYS A 24 -12.37 -8.55 15.58
N LEU A 25 -12.57 -8.21 14.30
CA LEU A 25 -11.64 -7.35 13.55
C LEU A 25 -11.70 -5.92 14.08
N ASP A 26 -12.89 -5.39 14.34
CA ASP A 26 -13.05 -4.03 14.88
C ASP A 26 -12.31 -3.88 16.22
N LEU A 27 -12.52 -4.82 17.15
CA LEU A 27 -11.84 -4.81 18.46
C LEU A 27 -10.34 -5.04 18.33
N LEU A 28 -9.91 -5.91 17.41
CA LEU A 28 -8.48 -6.11 17.14
C LEU A 28 -7.82 -4.82 16.66
N LEU A 29 -8.45 -4.10 15.71
CA LEU A 29 -7.89 -2.86 15.18
C LEU A 29 -7.84 -1.73 16.21
N ILE A 30 -8.79 -1.71 17.16
CA ILE A 30 -8.77 -0.78 18.30
C ILE A 30 -7.56 -1.05 19.20
N GLU A 31 -7.32 -2.31 19.57
CA GLU A 31 -6.25 -2.69 20.49
C GLU A 31 -4.87 -2.79 19.83
N LEU A 32 -4.81 -2.80 18.50
CA LEU A 32 -3.56 -2.94 17.76
C LEU A 32 -2.59 -1.79 18.04
N VAL A 33 -3.09 -0.55 18.07
CA VAL A 33 -2.26 0.65 18.27
C VAL A 33 -1.71 0.71 19.70
N PRO A 34 -2.53 0.65 20.77
CA PRO A 34 -2.01 0.65 22.14
C PRO A 34 -1.06 -0.52 22.42
N MET A 35 -1.30 -1.68 21.80
CA MET A 35 -0.38 -2.83 21.91
C MET A 35 0.97 -2.53 21.25
N ALA A 36 0.98 -1.94 20.05
CA ALA A 36 2.22 -1.60 19.36
C ALA A 36 3.02 -0.52 20.11
N GLU A 37 2.35 0.47 20.70
CA GLU A 37 2.96 1.50 21.54
C GLU A 37 3.64 0.88 22.77
N ARG A 38 2.93 -0.01 23.49
CA ARG A 38 3.52 -0.73 24.64
C ARG A 38 4.73 -1.59 24.24
N LEU A 39 4.65 -2.30 23.11
CA LEU A 39 5.77 -3.10 22.62
C LEU A 39 6.96 -2.23 22.16
N ALA A 40 6.71 -1.02 21.65
CA ALA A 40 7.77 -0.07 21.33
C ALA A 40 8.52 0.37 22.60
N GLU A 41 7.80 0.58 23.71
CA GLU A 41 8.40 0.92 25.01
C GLU A 41 9.18 -0.26 25.60
N GLU A 42 8.58 -1.45 25.69
CA GLU A 42 9.20 -2.62 26.33
C GLU A 42 10.50 -3.04 25.64
N LEU A 43 10.53 -3.01 24.30
CA LEU A 43 11.68 -3.45 23.51
C LEU A 43 12.77 -2.38 23.37
N SER A 44 12.53 -1.17 23.86
CA SER A 44 13.53 -0.09 23.86
C SER A 44 14.68 -0.34 24.84
N GLY A 45 14.49 -1.19 25.86
CA GLY A 45 15.55 -1.92 26.57
C GLY A 45 16.69 -1.11 27.23
N VAL A 46 16.63 0.22 27.28
CA VAL A 46 17.73 1.08 27.76
C VAL A 46 17.24 1.98 28.90
N GLU A 47 18.12 2.25 29.88
CA GLU A 47 17.93 3.15 31.03
C GLU A 47 17.72 4.64 30.65
N GLY A 48 17.20 4.93 29.45
CA GLY A 48 16.80 6.24 28.98
C GLY A 48 15.45 6.14 28.30
N LYS A 49 14.51 7.02 28.66
CA LYS A 49 13.24 7.16 27.92
C LYS A 49 13.60 7.45 26.45
N LEU A 50 13.06 6.66 25.52
CA LEU A 50 13.05 7.05 24.10
C LEU A 50 12.49 8.46 24.01
N ASP A 51 13.06 9.27 23.11
CA ASP A 51 12.37 10.48 22.74
C ASP A 51 11.07 10.13 21.98
N GLU A 52 10.19 11.12 21.87
CA GLU A 52 8.86 10.93 21.28
C GLU A 52 8.93 10.55 19.79
N GLU A 53 10.01 10.90 19.10
CA GLU A 53 10.20 10.60 17.68
C GLU A 53 10.61 9.14 17.48
N GLU A 54 11.60 8.65 18.25
CA GLU A 54 12.01 7.25 18.21
C GLU A 54 10.86 6.29 18.56
N HIS A 55 10.07 6.65 19.58
CA HIS A 55 8.88 5.86 19.96
C HIS A 55 7.84 5.81 18.84
N ARG A 56 7.58 6.96 18.20
CA ARG A 56 6.65 7.07 17.07
C ARG A 56 7.13 6.24 15.88
N GLU A 57 8.42 6.28 15.54
CA GLU A 57 9.01 5.48 14.47
C GLU A 57 8.95 3.98 14.76
N ALA A 58 9.25 3.57 15.99
CA ALA A 58 9.17 2.17 16.40
C ALA A 58 7.72 1.65 16.32
N THR A 59 6.75 2.46 16.76
CA THR A 59 5.32 2.14 16.67
C THR A 59 4.86 2.06 15.20
N PHE A 60 5.29 3.02 14.37
CA PHE A 60 5.05 3.01 12.93
C PHE A 60 5.56 1.73 12.28
N TYR A 61 6.83 1.39 12.50
CA TYR A 61 7.46 0.22 11.91
C TYR A 61 6.69 -1.07 12.24
N ARG A 62 6.25 -1.23 13.49
CA ARG A 62 5.48 -2.41 13.92
C ARG A 62 4.13 -2.51 13.23
N LEU A 63 3.34 -1.44 13.29
CA LEU A 63 1.99 -1.43 12.73
C LEU A 63 2.00 -1.59 11.21
N GLU A 64 2.90 -0.89 10.54
CA GLU A 64 3.09 -0.95 9.09
C GLU A 64 3.55 -2.34 8.65
N THR A 65 4.51 -2.97 9.35
CA THR A 65 4.99 -4.32 9.04
C THR A 65 3.90 -5.38 9.20
N LEU A 66 3.07 -5.27 10.26
CA LEU A 66 1.92 -6.16 10.44
C LEU A 66 0.93 -6.02 9.28
N GLY A 67 0.63 -4.77 8.90
CA GLY A 67 -0.20 -4.48 7.74
C GLY A 67 0.40 -5.07 6.46
N PHE A 68 1.70 -4.90 6.24
CA PHE A 68 2.40 -5.39 5.06
C PHE A 68 2.21 -6.89 4.85
N ARG A 69 2.43 -7.69 5.91
CA ARG A 69 2.23 -9.14 5.84
C ARG A 69 0.79 -9.52 5.55
N VAL A 70 -0.17 -8.83 6.15
CA VAL A 70 -1.61 -9.04 5.86
C VAL A 70 -1.90 -8.70 4.39
N GLY A 71 -1.37 -7.58 3.88
CA GLY A 71 -1.52 -7.17 2.49
C GLY A 71 -1.02 -8.21 1.49
N GLN A 72 0.15 -8.82 1.75
CA GLN A 72 0.68 -9.90 0.92
C GLN A 72 -0.26 -11.10 0.89
N GLY A 73 -0.66 -11.60 2.06
CA GLY A 73 -1.56 -12.75 2.15
C GLY A 73 -2.93 -12.50 1.51
N LEU A 74 -3.47 -11.28 1.61
CA LEU A 74 -4.68 -10.88 0.90
C LEU A 74 -4.48 -10.90 -0.61
N ALA A 75 -3.35 -10.39 -1.11
CA ALA A 75 -3.07 -10.40 -2.54
C ALA A 75 -2.98 -11.83 -3.07
N GLU A 76 -2.19 -12.69 -2.43
CA GLU A 76 -2.07 -14.10 -2.80
C GLU A 76 -3.43 -14.80 -2.84
N ARG A 77 -4.24 -14.63 -1.79
CA ARG A 77 -5.53 -15.31 -1.66
C ARG A 77 -6.58 -14.82 -2.65
N PHE A 78 -6.69 -13.51 -2.86
CA PHE A 78 -7.82 -12.91 -3.58
C PHE A 78 -7.51 -12.51 -5.03
N SER A 79 -6.25 -12.62 -5.46
CA SER A 79 -5.87 -12.49 -6.88
C SER A 79 -5.78 -13.82 -7.62
N ARG A 80 -5.76 -14.97 -6.92
CA ARG A 80 -5.52 -16.31 -7.48
C ARG A 80 -6.34 -16.63 -8.74
N ASP A 81 -7.64 -16.41 -8.69
CA ASP A 81 -8.58 -16.80 -9.76
C ASP A 81 -8.93 -15.61 -10.68
N ARG A 82 -8.16 -14.52 -10.61
CA ARG A 82 -8.37 -13.35 -11.46
C ARG A 82 -7.54 -13.42 -12.74
N PRO A 83 -8.03 -12.85 -13.85
CA PRO A 83 -7.19 -12.54 -14.98
C PRO A 83 -5.95 -11.74 -14.53
N ARG A 84 -4.81 -12.01 -15.17
CA ARG A 84 -3.56 -11.33 -14.84
C ARG A 84 -3.72 -9.82 -15.01
N PHE A 85 -3.31 -9.06 -14.00
CA PHE A 85 -3.27 -7.61 -14.09
C PHE A 85 -2.29 -7.17 -15.17
N THR A 86 -2.75 -6.27 -16.05
CA THR A 86 -1.95 -5.75 -17.18
C THR A 86 -1.45 -4.34 -16.94
N ASP A 87 -2.05 -3.60 -16.01
CA ASP A 87 -1.63 -2.26 -15.64
C ASP A 87 -1.70 -2.02 -14.13
N ASN A 88 -0.98 -1.00 -13.66
CA ASN A 88 -0.94 -0.64 -12.25
C ASN A 88 -2.28 -0.10 -11.75
N LEU A 89 -3.09 0.52 -12.61
CA LEU A 89 -4.36 1.13 -12.23
C LEU A 89 -5.39 0.05 -11.86
N ASP A 90 -5.38 -1.09 -12.53
CA ASP A 90 -6.27 -2.22 -12.27
C ASP A 90 -5.91 -2.91 -10.96
N VAL A 91 -4.62 -2.98 -10.61
CA VAL A 91 -4.18 -3.39 -9.28
C VAL A 91 -4.70 -2.42 -8.21
N ILE A 92 -4.61 -1.11 -8.45
CA ILE A 92 -5.12 -0.10 -7.51
C ILE A 92 -6.64 -0.20 -7.37
N LYS A 93 -7.40 -0.40 -8.46
CA LYS A 93 -8.85 -0.64 -8.40
C LYS A 93 -9.19 -1.92 -7.63
N PHE A 94 -8.41 -2.98 -7.80
CA PHE A 94 -8.56 -4.21 -7.02
C PHE A 94 -8.40 -3.94 -5.52
N LEU A 95 -7.39 -3.17 -5.11
CA LEU A 95 -7.24 -2.77 -3.70
C LEU A 95 -8.43 -1.94 -3.20
N CYS A 96 -8.83 -0.91 -3.96
CA CYS A 96 -9.95 -0.03 -3.61
C CYS A 96 -11.28 -0.77 -3.41
N LYS A 97 -11.48 -1.86 -4.15
CA LYS A 97 -12.72 -2.64 -4.09
C LYS A 97 -12.59 -3.82 -3.14
N ASP A 98 -11.67 -4.73 -3.42
CA ASP A 98 -11.64 -6.04 -2.79
C ASP A 98 -10.98 -5.99 -1.41
N PHE A 99 -9.76 -5.45 -1.31
CA PHE A 99 -9.07 -5.34 -0.01
C PHE A 99 -9.88 -4.49 0.96
N TRP A 100 -10.36 -3.33 0.49
CA TRP A 100 -11.14 -2.43 1.31
C TRP A 100 -12.46 -3.05 1.76
N THR A 101 -13.13 -3.80 0.89
CA THR A 101 -14.37 -4.51 1.27
C THR A 101 -14.10 -5.62 2.28
N ILE A 102 -13.00 -6.35 2.15
CA ILE A 102 -12.62 -7.42 3.09
C ILE A 102 -12.39 -6.84 4.50
N LEU A 103 -11.61 -5.75 4.59
CA LEU A 103 -11.18 -5.19 5.87
C LEU A 103 -12.22 -4.25 6.49
N PHE A 104 -12.82 -3.39 5.67
CA PHE A 104 -13.67 -2.30 6.13
C PHE A 104 -15.10 -2.39 5.63
N ARG A 105 -15.50 -3.51 4.99
CA ARG A 105 -16.89 -3.76 4.56
C ARG A 105 -17.49 -2.60 3.75
N LYS A 106 -16.65 -1.90 2.99
CA LYS A 106 -16.97 -0.85 2.04
C LYS A 106 -15.85 -0.72 1.01
N GLN A 107 -16.14 -0.07 -0.12
CA GLN A 107 -15.11 0.31 -1.09
C GLN A 107 -14.52 1.68 -0.72
N ILE A 108 -13.35 2.00 -1.26
CA ILE A 108 -12.82 3.36 -1.26
C ILE A 108 -13.79 4.30 -1.98
N ASP A 109 -14.06 5.47 -1.41
CA ASP A 109 -15.04 6.41 -1.96
C ASP A 109 -14.51 7.14 -3.19
N ASN A 110 -13.23 7.55 -3.17
CA ASN A 110 -12.61 8.25 -4.29
C ASN A 110 -11.21 7.72 -4.60
N LEU A 111 -10.93 7.52 -5.88
CA LEU A 111 -9.59 7.25 -6.41
C LEU A 111 -9.21 8.34 -7.40
N LYS A 112 -8.16 9.10 -7.09
CA LYS A 112 -7.53 10.06 -8.00
C LYS A 112 -6.14 9.57 -8.39
N THR A 113 -5.71 9.88 -9.61
CA THR A 113 -4.34 9.60 -10.07
C THR A 113 -3.84 10.70 -10.99
N ASN A 114 -2.52 10.89 -11.03
CA ASN A 114 -1.87 11.74 -12.03
C ASN A 114 -1.38 10.94 -13.26
N HIS A 115 -1.72 9.65 -13.37
CA HIS A 115 -1.26 8.72 -14.42
C HIS A 115 0.27 8.56 -14.51
N ARG A 116 1.01 9.10 -13.53
CA ARG A 116 2.48 9.09 -13.44
C ARG A 116 2.95 8.42 -12.15
N GLY A 117 2.20 7.41 -11.70
CA GLY A 117 2.57 6.62 -10.53
C GLY A 117 2.18 7.23 -9.18
N VAL A 118 1.39 8.30 -9.14
CA VAL A 118 0.81 8.83 -7.89
C VAL A 118 -0.69 8.56 -7.88
N TYR A 119 -1.16 7.98 -6.78
CA TYR A 119 -2.57 7.69 -6.54
C TYR A 119 -2.97 8.25 -5.17
N VAL A 120 -4.20 8.75 -5.07
CA VAL A 120 -4.79 9.25 -3.84
C VAL A 120 -6.12 8.57 -3.66
N LEU A 121 -6.23 7.80 -2.57
CA LEU A 121 -7.41 7.06 -2.18
C LEU A 121 -8.04 7.80 -1.00
N THR A 122 -9.33 8.09 -1.08
CA THR A 122 -10.05 8.77 0.00
C THR A 122 -11.18 7.89 0.50
N ASP A 123 -11.20 7.65 1.80
CA ASP A 123 -12.32 7.08 2.54
C ASP A 123 -12.95 8.20 3.39
N ASN A 124 -14.16 8.62 3.03
CA ASN A 124 -14.89 9.70 3.69
C ASN A 124 -15.42 9.30 5.07
N THR A 125 -15.49 8.00 5.36
CA THR A 125 -16.03 7.46 6.60
C THR A 125 -15.25 6.22 6.97
N PHE A 126 -13.97 6.43 7.27
CA PHE A 126 -13.03 5.40 7.60
C PHE A 126 -13.46 4.72 8.90
N ARG A 127 -13.85 3.44 8.79
CA ARG A 127 -14.52 2.71 9.88
C ARG A 127 -13.78 2.76 11.22
N PRO A 128 -12.45 2.57 11.29
CA PRO A 128 -11.72 2.67 12.55
C PRO A 128 -11.90 4.00 13.29
N PHE A 129 -12.22 5.09 12.59
CA PHE A 129 -12.45 6.41 13.18
C PHE A 129 -13.88 6.67 13.60
N THR A 130 -14.86 5.87 13.14
CA THR A 130 -16.29 6.15 13.39
C THR A 130 -16.68 6.13 14.86
N ARG A 131 -15.93 5.41 15.71
CA ARG A 131 -16.14 5.33 17.16
C ARG A 131 -15.09 6.10 17.95
N MET A 132 -14.19 6.81 17.27
CA MET A 132 -13.18 7.62 17.93
C MET A 132 -13.82 8.92 18.41
N SER A 133 -13.85 9.10 19.73
CA SER A 133 -14.37 10.30 20.37
C SER A 133 -13.32 10.87 21.31
N MET A 134 -13.05 12.16 21.17
CA MET A 134 -12.20 12.93 22.07
C MET A 134 -12.88 14.25 22.40
N SER A 135 -12.53 14.88 23.51
CA SER A 135 -13.02 16.21 23.90
C SER A 135 -12.55 17.30 22.94
N ASN A 136 -11.36 17.14 22.34
CA ASN A 136 -10.75 18.06 21.39
C ASN A 136 -10.59 17.37 20.03
N ARG A 137 -11.09 18.01 18.96
CA ARG A 137 -11.02 17.50 17.58
C ARG A 137 -9.57 17.41 17.08
N THR A 138 -8.73 18.39 17.39
CA THR A 138 -7.33 18.41 16.96
C THR A 138 -6.56 17.24 17.58
N GLU A 139 -6.75 17.01 18.88
CA GLU A 139 -6.16 15.84 19.57
C GLU A 139 -6.68 14.51 19.00
N ALA A 140 -7.96 14.46 18.62
CA ALA A 140 -8.53 13.29 17.96
C ALA A 140 -7.78 12.95 16.67
N VAL A 141 -7.53 13.95 15.81
CA VAL A 141 -6.77 13.77 14.57
C VAL A 141 -5.33 13.34 14.84
N THR A 142 -4.65 13.95 15.82
CA THR A 142 -3.29 13.56 16.19
C THR A 142 -3.23 12.09 16.65
N ARG A 143 -4.16 11.65 17.50
CA ARG A 143 -4.24 10.26 17.97
C ARG A 143 -4.64 9.29 16.88
N ALA A 144 -5.45 9.74 15.91
CA ALA A 144 -5.91 8.94 14.78
C ALA A 144 -4.76 8.53 13.85
N GLN A 145 -3.65 9.27 13.82
CA GLN A 145 -2.55 9.04 12.88
C GLN A 145 -1.99 7.61 12.97
N SER A 146 -1.75 7.08 14.17
CA SER A 146 -1.19 5.73 14.37
C SER A 146 -2.09 4.62 13.83
N TYR A 147 -3.40 4.82 13.82
CA TYR A 147 -4.37 3.86 13.30
C TYR A 147 -4.38 3.76 11.76
N LEU A 148 -3.71 4.69 11.06
CA LEU A 148 -3.55 4.65 9.61
C LEU A 148 -2.35 3.81 9.15
N TRP A 149 -1.40 3.51 10.05
CA TRP A 149 -0.15 2.84 9.67
C TRP A 149 -0.35 1.36 9.31
N PHE A 150 -1.23 0.65 10.02
CA PHE A 150 -1.60 -0.72 9.63
C PHE A 150 -2.26 -0.75 8.23
N PRO A 151 -3.29 0.06 7.93
CA PRO A 151 -3.83 0.17 6.58
C PRO A 151 -2.80 0.55 5.51
N CYS A 152 -1.86 1.47 5.80
CA CYS A 152 -0.74 1.78 4.90
C CYS A 152 0.07 0.52 4.56
N GLY A 153 0.41 -0.25 5.59
CA GLY A 153 1.08 -1.53 5.46
C GLY A 153 0.31 -2.49 4.56
N VAL A 154 -1.00 -2.65 4.78
CA VAL A 154 -1.85 -3.53 3.96
C VAL A 154 -1.78 -3.14 2.48
N ILE A 155 -1.92 -1.85 2.17
CA ILE A 155 -1.83 -1.35 0.80
C ILE A 155 -0.45 -1.66 0.21
N ARG A 156 0.63 -1.32 0.94
CA ARG A 156 2.00 -1.54 0.46
C ARG A 156 2.31 -3.02 0.25
N GLY A 157 1.87 -3.89 1.15
CA GLY A 157 2.02 -5.34 1.07
C GLY A 157 1.29 -5.94 -0.13
N GLY A 158 0.06 -5.51 -0.35
CA GLY A 158 -0.73 -5.94 -1.51
C GLY A 158 -0.08 -5.52 -2.83
N LEU A 159 0.38 -4.27 -2.91
CA LEU A 159 1.09 -3.75 -4.08
C LEU A 159 2.38 -4.52 -4.37
N ALA A 160 3.22 -4.72 -3.34
CA ALA A 160 4.48 -5.44 -3.48
C ALA A 160 4.26 -6.87 -3.98
N ASN A 161 3.25 -7.57 -3.46
CA ASN A 161 2.91 -8.93 -3.87
C ASN A 161 2.39 -9.02 -5.31
N LEU A 162 1.86 -7.91 -5.84
CA LEU A 162 1.39 -7.79 -7.22
C LEU A 162 2.45 -7.14 -8.14
N GLY A 163 3.70 -7.02 -7.67
CA GLY A 163 4.83 -6.55 -8.46
C GLY A 163 4.98 -5.03 -8.52
N ILE A 164 4.25 -4.27 -7.70
CA ILE A 164 4.32 -2.80 -7.65
C ILE A 164 5.06 -2.37 -6.39
N ASN A 165 6.29 -1.88 -6.57
CA ASN A 165 7.01 -1.22 -5.47
C ASN A 165 6.48 0.20 -5.29
N ALA A 166 6.03 0.53 -4.08
CA ALA A 166 5.46 1.82 -3.76
C ALA A 166 5.71 2.22 -2.31
N THR A 167 5.65 3.53 -2.05
CA THR A 167 5.48 4.07 -0.70
C THR A 167 4.02 4.47 -0.48
N VAL A 168 3.55 4.34 0.76
CA VAL A 168 2.20 4.70 1.15
C VAL A 168 2.28 5.61 2.37
N GLN A 169 1.67 6.77 2.26
CA GLN A 169 1.49 7.72 3.37
C GLN A 169 0.00 7.95 3.57
N ALA A 170 -0.39 8.23 4.80
CA ALA A 170 -1.79 8.51 5.11
C ALA A 170 -1.92 9.61 6.13
N GLU A 171 -3.03 10.32 6.03
CA GLU A 171 -3.39 11.42 6.90
C GLU A 171 -4.91 11.50 7.06
N SER A 172 -5.33 12.19 8.11
CA SER A 172 -6.72 12.59 8.32
C SER A 172 -6.76 14.10 8.54
N ALA A 173 -7.56 14.81 7.74
CA ALA A 173 -7.81 16.23 7.95
C ALA A 173 -8.95 16.46 8.96
N ASP A 174 -9.94 15.56 8.95
CA ASP A 174 -11.05 15.56 9.90
C ASP A 174 -11.59 14.13 10.04
N LEU A 175 -12.12 13.81 11.22
CA LEU A 175 -12.71 12.51 11.49
C LEU A 175 -14.18 12.50 11.04
N PRO A 176 -14.67 11.39 10.44
CA PRO A 176 -14.03 10.08 10.34
C PRO A 176 -13.29 9.84 9.00
N GLY A 177 -12.82 10.88 8.29
CA GLY A 177 -12.17 10.72 6.99
C GLY A 177 -10.71 10.24 7.07
N ALA A 178 -10.25 9.54 6.04
CA ALA A 178 -8.85 9.17 5.85
C ALA A 178 -8.44 9.26 4.38
N THR A 179 -7.22 9.72 4.12
CA THR A 179 -6.64 9.78 2.78
C THR A 179 -5.33 9.01 2.76
N PHE A 180 -5.15 8.17 1.73
CA PHE A 180 -3.95 7.36 1.50
C PHE A 180 -3.32 7.79 0.17
N GLN A 181 -2.09 8.30 0.25
CA GLN A 181 -1.28 8.64 -0.92
C GLN A 181 -0.30 7.51 -1.22
N ILE A 182 -0.38 6.99 -2.44
CA ILE A 182 0.49 5.94 -2.96
C ILE A 182 1.41 6.56 -4.00
N LYS A 183 2.73 6.34 -3.88
CA LYS A 183 3.73 6.75 -4.86
C LYS A 183 4.50 5.51 -5.32
N THR A 184 4.32 5.12 -6.58
CA THR A 184 5.04 3.99 -7.17
C THR A 184 6.48 4.38 -7.46
N ILE A 185 7.41 3.50 -7.13
CA ILE A 185 8.82 3.64 -7.45
C ILE A 185 9.00 3.07 -8.86
N GLN A 186 9.25 3.94 -9.85
CA GLN A 186 9.65 3.46 -11.18
C GLN A 186 10.97 2.71 -11.05
N GLN A 187 10.98 1.42 -11.41
CA GLN A 187 12.24 0.77 -11.71
C GLN A 187 12.79 1.42 -12.99
N PRO A 188 14.04 1.92 -12.99
CA PRO A 188 14.67 2.37 -14.21
C PRO A 188 14.67 1.20 -15.18
N SER A 189 13.95 1.34 -16.30
CA SER A 189 14.01 0.36 -17.37
C SER A 189 15.45 0.26 -17.83
N ILE A 190 16.09 -0.90 -17.63
CA ILE A 190 17.34 -1.23 -18.32
C ILE A 190 16.94 -1.39 -19.79
N GLN A 191 16.96 -0.28 -20.54
CA GLN A 191 16.87 -0.36 -21.98
C GLN A 191 18.19 -1.00 -22.45
N PRO A 192 18.16 -2.12 -23.19
CA PRO A 192 19.36 -2.58 -23.87
C PRO A 192 19.78 -1.48 -24.84
N GLN A 193 20.98 -0.91 -24.62
CA GLN A 193 21.56 0.06 -25.53
C GLN A 193 21.61 -0.55 -26.94
N PRO A 194 21.09 0.12 -27.98
CA PRO A 194 21.33 -0.31 -29.35
C PRO A 194 22.83 -0.23 -29.64
N GLN A 195 23.46 -1.37 -29.95
CA GLN A 195 24.87 -1.46 -30.38
C GLN A 195 25.08 -0.91 -31.80
N ALA A 196 24.65 0.32 -32.07
CA ALA A 196 24.71 0.92 -33.39
C ALA A 196 25.50 2.24 -33.35
N GLN A 197 26.79 2.19 -33.02
CA GLN A 197 27.71 3.32 -33.27
C GLN A 197 29.21 2.95 -33.35
N ALA A 198 29.58 1.66 -33.46
CA ALA A 198 30.98 1.23 -33.56
C ALA A 198 31.46 0.91 -34.99
N GLN A 199 30.79 1.39 -36.05
CA GLN A 199 31.17 1.09 -37.44
C GLN A 199 31.54 2.29 -38.32
N GLN A 200 31.66 3.50 -37.78
CA GLN A 200 32.10 4.68 -38.57
C GLN A 200 33.58 5.03 -38.43
N ALA A 201 34.39 4.23 -37.72
CA ALA A 201 35.81 4.52 -37.48
C ALA A 201 36.80 3.65 -38.29
N GLN A 202 36.37 2.97 -39.37
CA GLN A 202 37.27 2.11 -40.17
C GLN A 202 37.39 2.47 -41.66
N THR A 203 36.88 3.62 -42.12
CA THR A 203 37.05 4.06 -43.53
C THR A 203 38.15 5.11 -43.74
N GLN A 204 39.02 5.35 -42.76
CA GLN A 204 40.17 6.25 -42.88
C GLN A 204 41.52 5.51 -42.86
N VAL A 205 41.67 4.39 -43.56
CA VAL A 205 43.00 3.88 -43.89
C VAL A 205 42.96 3.14 -45.23
N GLN A 206 43.13 3.86 -46.35
CA GLN A 206 43.90 3.45 -47.54
C GLN A 206 43.51 4.27 -48.77
N SER A 207 44.37 5.23 -49.12
CA SER A 207 44.63 5.57 -50.53
C SER A 207 46.15 5.77 -50.68
N PRO A 208 46.82 5.00 -51.56
CA PRO A 208 48.25 5.14 -51.80
C PRO A 208 48.53 6.30 -52.75
N GLN A 209 49.53 7.13 -52.42
CA GLN A 209 50.15 8.02 -53.39
C GLN A 209 50.96 7.19 -54.39
N ALA A 210 50.61 7.30 -55.68
CA ALA A 210 51.45 6.87 -56.79
C ALA A 210 51.79 8.08 -57.67
N VAL A 211 53.10 8.31 -57.77
CA VAL A 211 53.93 9.04 -58.76
C VAL A 211 53.35 8.86 -60.18
N VAL A 212 53.36 9.80 -61.15
CA VAL A 212 54.47 10.30 -62.00
C VAL A 212 53.83 11.37 -62.93
N SER A 213 54.37 12.58 -63.08
CA SER A 213 55.34 12.97 -64.14
C SER A 213 55.72 14.43 -63.96
#